data_AF-A0A357VFI1-F1
#
_entry.id   AF-A0A357VFI1-F1
#
_cell.length_a   1.000
_cell.length_b   1.000
_cell.length_c   1.000
_cell.angle_alpha   90.00
_cell.angle_beta   90.00
_cell.angle_gamma   90.00
#
_symmetry.space_group_name_H-M   'P 1'
#
loop_
_entity.id
_entity.type
_entity.pdbx_description
1 polymer ?
#
loop_
_entity_poly.entity_id
_entity_poly.type
_entity_poly.pdbx_seq_one_letter_code
_entity_poly.pdbx_strand_id
1 'polypeptide(L)'
;MVQCQACVLTCMDFRIQYPIARWLQEKGLQGNYDYIALPGASRNFLQGGKLFLIETSIKLHQIKEVYIIHHEDCGAYGLGELPVAEQLKLQYQDMQEAAQILKERHPHLEVHLAFLYLDGNMVELF
;
A
#
# COMPACT_ATOMS: atom_id res chain seq x y z
N MET A 1 1.45 -25.73 -5.21
CA MET A 1 2.25 -24.96 -4.24
C MET A 1 1.62 -23.59 -4.18
N VAL A 2 1.24 -23.11 -2.99
CA VAL A 2 0.75 -21.74 -2.81
C VAL A 2 1.99 -20.84 -2.87
N GLN A 3 2.03 -19.92 -3.83
CA GLN A 3 3.15 -19.01 -4.05
C GLN A 3 2.65 -17.60 -3.77
N CYS A 4 3.28 -16.90 -2.84
CA CYS A 4 3.04 -15.48 -2.65
C CYS A 4 3.46 -14.74 -3.92
N GLN A 5 2.57 -13.91 -4.45
CA GLN A 5 2.79 -13.11 -5.65
C GLN A 5 3.14 -11.66 -5.28
N ALA A 6 2.51 -11.13 -4.23
CA ALA A 6 2.54 -9.72 -3.91
C ALA A 6 2.80 -9.43 -2.43
N CYS A 7 3.23 -8.21 -2.14
CA CYS A 7 3.20 -7.66 -0.80
C CYS A 7 2.33 -6.39 -0.78
N VAL A 8 1.43 -6.30 0.18
CA VAL A 8 0.52 -5.15 0.35
C VAL A 8 1.02 -4.31 1.52
N LEU A 9 1.30 -3.03 1.27
CA LEU A 9 1.60 -2.02 2.27
C LEU A 9 0.40 -1.07 2.39
N THR A 10 -0.23 -1.03 3.55
CA THR A 10 -1.41 -0.16 3.78
C THR A 10 -1.52 0.32 5.22
N CYS A 11 -2.57 1.09 5.51
CA CYS A 11 -2.88 1.58 6.84
C CYS A 11 -3.51 0.47 7.70
N MET A 12 -3.28 0.51 9.02
CA MET A 12 -3.94 -0.41 9.96
C MET A 12 -5.40 -0.05 10.27
N ASP A 13 -5.93 1.02 9.67
CA ASP A 13 -7.30 1.51 9.89
C ASP A 13 -8.33 0.37 9.71
N PHE A 14 -9.27 0.24 10.64
CA PHE A 14 -10.24 -0.84 10.61
C PHE A 14 -11.28 -0.67 9.50
N ARG A 15 -11.54 0.57 9.05
CA ARG A 15 -12.56 0.89 8.05
C ARG A 15 -12.24 0.33 6.67
N ILE A 16 -10.96 0.09 6.39
CA ILE A 16 -10.47 -0.24 5.04
C ILE A 16 -10.19 -1.71 4.81
N GLN A 17 -10.14 -2.53 5.87
CA GLN A 17 -9.69 -3.93 5.76
C GLN A 17 -10.55 -4.75 4.79
N TYR A 18 -11.88 -4.65 4.91
CA TYR A 18 -12.79 -5.40 4.05
C TYR A 18 -12.78 -4.90 2.58
N PRO A 19 -12.91 -3.58 2.29
CA PRO A 19 -12.79 -3.09 0.91
C PRO A 19 -11.46 -3.45 0.24
N ILE A 20 -10.33 -3.34 0.95
CA ILE A 20 -9.02 -3.72 0.42
C ILE A 20 -8.96 -5.22 0.12
N ALA A 21 -9.41 -6.07 1.05
CA ALA A 21 -9.41 -7.52 0.85
C ALA A 21 -10.26 -7.93 -0.36
N ARG A 22 -11.43 -7.29 -0.54
CA ARG A 22 -12.29 -7.51 -1.70
C ARG A 22 -11.61 -7.09 -3.01
N TRP A 23 -11.01 -5.91 -3.05
CA TRP A 23 -10.31 -5.43 -4.23
C TRP A 23 -9.10 -6.31 -4.60
N LEU A 24 -8.33 -6.78 -3.62
CA LEU A 24 -7.24 -7.74 -3.84
C LEU A 24 -7.75 -9.11 -4.34
N GLN A 25 -8.90 -9.56 -3.86
CA GLN A 25 -9.56 -10.77 -4.37
C GLN A 25 -9.97 -10.60 -5.84
N GLU A 26 -10.53 -9.45 -6.22
CA GLU A 26 -10.89 -9.12 -7.59
C GLU A 26 -9.65 -9.07 -8.51
N LYS A 27 -8.47 -8.78 -7.96
CA LYS A 27 -7.17 -8.90 -8.63
C LYS A 27 -6.60 -10.33 -8.67
N GLY A 28 -7.30 -11.32 -8.14
CA GLY A 28 -6.84 -12.72 -8.11
C GLY A 28 -5.76 -12.99 -7.04
N LEU A 29 -5.53 -12.06 -6.12
CA LEU A 29 -4.50 -12.20 -5.08
C LEU A 29 -5.00 -12.92 -3.82
N GLN A 30 -6.24 -13.43 -3.80
CA GLN A 30 -6.79 -14.11 -2.62
C GLN A 30 -5.88 -15.24 -2.12
N GLY A 31 -5.34 -15.06 -0.91
CA GLY A 31 -4.43 -16.04 -0.28
C GLY A 31 -2.99 -16.04 -0.81
N ASN A 32 -2.63 -15.10 -1.70
CA ASN A 32 -1.34 -15.06 -2.41
C ASN A 32 -0.59 -13.74 -2.20
N TYR A 33 -0.78 -13.06 -1.06
CA TYR A 33 -0.02 -11.86 -0.70
C TYR A 33 0.40 -11.83 0.76
N ASP A 34 1.55 -11.21 1.03
CA ASP A 34 1.92 -10.73 2.36
C ASP A 34 1.24 -9.40 2.66
N TYR A 35 0.91 -9.14 3.92
CA TYR A 35 0.16 -7.93 4.31
C TYR A 35 0.86 -7.18 5.44
N ILE A 36 1.25 -5.94 5.16
CA ILE A 36 1.91 -5.03 6.08
C ILE A 36 0.96 -3.86 6.36
N ALA A 37 0.53 -3.77 7.61
CA ALA A 37 -0.33 -2.68 8.09
C ALA A 37 0.46 -1.76 9.02
N LEU A 38 0.69 -0.51 8.61
CA LEU A 38 1.38 0.52 9.40
C LEU A 38 0.49 1.77 9.52
N PRO A 39 0.44 2.47 10.67
CA PRO A 39 -0.28 3.73 10.76
C PRO A 39 0.20 4.72 9.68
N GLY A 40 -0.66 5.11 8.73
CA GLY A 40 -0.27 5.99 7.63
C GLY A 40 0.54 5.34 6.49
N ALA A 41 0.57 4.00 6.42
CA ALA A 41 1.14 3.24 5.30
C ALA A 41 2.57 3.73 4.92
N SER A 42 2.72 4.31 3.72
CA SER A 42 4.00 4.81 3.21
C SER A 42 4.65 5.84 4.12
N ARG A 43 3.89 6.74 4.75
CA ARG A 43 4.44 7.76 5.65
C ARG A 43 5.23 7.15 6.80
N ASN A 44 4.72 6.06 7.36
CA ASN A 44 5.41 5.35 8.44
C ASN A 44 6.51 4.42 7.89
N PHE A 45 6.28 3.80 6.74
CA PHE A 45 7.28 2.99 6.04
C PHE A 45 8.56 3.78 5.71
N LEU A 46 8.42 5.03 5.28
CA LEU A 46 9.52 5.94 4.98
C LEU A 46 10.27 6.41 6.23
N GLN A 47 9.62 6.39 7.40
CA GLN A 47 10.31 6.66 8.66
C GLN A 47 11.30 5.50 8.92
N GLY A 48 12.57 5.86 9.07
CA GLY A 48 13.73 4.99 8.97
C GLY A 48 13.59 3.54 9.43
N GLY A 49 14.27 2.64 8.70
CA GLY A 49 14.51 1.27 9.11
C GLY A 49 13.37 0.29 8.86
N LYS A 50 12.40 0.58 7.98
CA LYS A 50 11.27 -0.34 7.67
C LYS A 50 11.28 -0.96 6.28
N LEU A 51 12.23 -0.58 5.42
CA LEU A 51 12.44 -1.20 4.12
C LEU A 51 12.58 -2.73 4.23
N PHE A 52 13.21 -3.21 5.31
CA PHE A 52 13.40 -4.65 5.56
C PHE A 52 12.09 -5.45 5.57
N LEU A 53 10.93 -4.83 5.86
CA LEU A 53 9.64 -5.52 5.88
C LEU A 53 9.30 -6.07 4.49
N ILE A 54 9.46 -5.25 3.46
CA ILE A 54 9.25 -5.67 2.07
C ILE A 54 10.43 -6.54 1.61
N GLU A 55 11.67 -6.22 1.97
CA GLU A 55 12.82 -7.05 1.60
C GLU A 55 12.75 -8.47 2.19
N THR A 56 12.12 -8.63 3.34
CA THR A 56 11.85 -9.94 3.94
C THR A 56 10.84 -10.72 3.10
N SER A 57 9.76 -10.07 2.63
CA SER A 57 8.79 -10.68 1.71
C SER A 57 9.44 -11.08 0.38
N ILE A 58 10.32 -10.24 -0.19
CA ILE A 58 11.14 -10.58 -1.37
C ILE A 58 11.99 -11.83 -1.09
N LYS A 59 12.73 -11.84 0.01
CA LYS A 59 13.65 -12.93 0.34
C LYS A 59 12.94 -14.25 0.57
N LEU A 60 11.89 -14.25 1.39
CA LEU A 60 11.21 -15.46 1.83
C LEU A 60 10.21 -15.98 0.80
N HIS A 61 9.50 -15.08 0.12
CA HIS A 61 8.37 -15.46 -0.72
C HIS A 61 8.50 -15.03 -2.18
N GLN A 62 9.63 -14.41 -2.57
CA GLN A 62 9.98 -14.13 -3.97
C GLN A 62 8.90 -13.33 -4.73
N ILE A 63 8.24 -12.41 -4.02
CA ILE A 63 7.20 -11.54 -4.58
C ILE A 63 7.67 -10.80 -5.83
N LYS A 64 6.71 -10.45 -6.70
CA LYS A 64 6.94 -9.66 -7.92
C LYS A 64 6.25 -8.30 -7.87
N GLU A 65 5.21 -8.19 -7.05
CA GLU A 65 4.38 -7.01 -6.98
C GLU A 65 4.37 -6.43 -5.58
N VAL A 66 4.33 -5.10 -5.48
CA VAL A 66 4.03 -4.37 -4.24
C VAL A 66 2.83 -3.47 -4.48
N TYR A 67 1.80 -3.61 -3.63
CA TYR A 67 0.64 -2.74 -3.64
C TYR A 67 0.73 -1.77 -2.46
N ILE A 68 0.89 -0.49 -2.76
CA ILE A 68 0.86 0.58 -1.76
C ILE A 68 -0.53 1.19 -1.80
N ILE A 69 -1.31 0.98 -0.74
CA ILE A 69 -2.71 1.38 -0.67
C ILE A 69 -2.91 2.39 0.46
N HIS A 70 -3.28 3.61 0.11
CA HIS A 70 -3.67 4.66 1.05
C HIS A 70 -5.19 4.82 1.07
N HIS A 71 -5.71 5.65 1.98
CA HIS A 71 -7.16 5.83 2.10
C HIS A 71 -7.54 7.27 2.48
N GLU A 72 -8.79 7.59 2.17
CA GLU A 72 -9.47 8.81 2.61
C GLU A 72 -9.53 8.91 4.13
N ASP A 73 -9.36 10.13 4.65
CA ASP A 73 -9.45 10.45 6.08
C ASP A 73 -8.54 9.57 6.96
N CYS A 74 -7.28 9.45 6.55
CA CYS A 74 -6.27 8.74 7.32
C CYS A 74 -5.87 9.53 8.57
N GLY A 75 -6.15 8.99 9.76
CA GLY A 75 -5.84 9.64 11.04
C GLY A 75 -4.34 9.90 11.27
N ALA A 76 -3.45 9.11 10.67
CA ALA A 76 -2.01 9.36 10.73
C ALA A 76 -1.60 10.61 9.93
N TYR A 77 -2.38 10.98 8.90
CA TYR A 77 -2.20 12.20 8.13
C TYR A 77 -2.88 13.41 8.76
N GLY A 78 -4.03 13.23 9.42
CA GLY A 78 -4.74 14.32 10.09
C GLY A 78 -5.32 15.34 9.11
N LEU A 79 -5.76 14.87 7.93
CA LEU A 79 -6.23 15.72 6.82
C LEU A 79 -7.76 15.67 6.62
N GLY A 80 -8.52 15.13 7.58
CA GLY A 80 -9.96 14.88 7.44
C GLY A 80 -10.80 16.12 7.11
N GLU A 81 -10.32 17.31 7.47
CA GLU A 81 -10.99 18.59 7.17
C GLU A 81 -10.75 19.11 5.74
N LEU A 82 -9.77 18.54 5.01
CA LEU A 82 -9.46 18.95 3.64
C LEU A 82 -10.34 18.20 2.63
N PRO A 83 -10.62 18.77 1.45
CA PRO A 83 -11.23 18.04 0.35
C PRO A 83 -10.43 16.77 0.01
N VAL A 84 -11.10 15.65 -0.26
CA VAL A 84 -10.45 14.34 -0.49
C VAL A 84 -9.40 14.40 -1.60
N ALA A 85 -9.62 15.19 -2.65
CA ALA A 85 -8.63 15.38 -3.72
C ALA A 85 -7.30 16.00 -3.22
N GLU A 86 -7.37 16.89 -2.23
CA GLU A 86 -6.20 17.48 -1.59
C GLU A 86 -5.53 16.48 -0.63
N GLN A 87 -6.33 15.71 0.12
CA GLN A 87 -5.81 14.62 0.94
C GLN A 87 -5.03 13.60 0.10
N LEU A 88 -5.61 13.14 -1.02
CA LEU A 88 -4.98 12.23 -1.98
C LEU A 88 -3.67 12.83 -2.49
N LYS A 89 -3.68 14.09 -2.93
CA LYS A 89 -2.47 14.76 -3.44
C LYS A 89 -1.33 14.76 -2.42
N LEU A 90 -1.62 15.03 -1.15
CA LEU A 90 -0.62 15.06 -0.08
C LEU A 90 -0.11 13.64 0.26
N GLN A 91 -1.01 12.67 0.37
CA GLN A 91 -0.65 11.26 0.62
C GLN A 91 0.15 10.65 -0.54
N TYR A 92 -0.16 11.05 -1.78
CA TYR A 92 0.47 10.53 -2.99
C TYR A 92 1.98 10.79 -3.05
N GLN A 93 2.46 11.87 -2.43
CA GLN A 93 3.89 12.17 -2.37
C GLN A 93 4.68 11.06 -1.65
N ASP A 94 4.19 10.61 -0.49
CA ASP A 94 4.81 9.50 0.25
C ASP A 94 4.67 8.16 -0.49
N MET A 95 3.57 7.96 -1.22
CA MET A 95 3.39 6.78 -2.08
C MET A 95 4.44 6.72 -3.18
N GLN A 96 4.67 7.84 -3.87
CA GLN A 96 5.66 7.95 -4.93
C GLN A 96 7.09 7.78 -4.41
N GLU A 97 7.43 8.40 -3.28
CA GLU A 97 8.76 8.25 -2.67
C GLU A 97 9.03 6.79 -2.27
N ALA A 98 8.07 6.13 -1.62
CA ALA A 98 8.19 4.71 -1.27
C ALA A 98 8.34 3.82 -2.52
N ALA A 99 7.56 4.08 -3.57
CA ALA A 99 7.67 3.35 -4.83
C ALA A 99 9.04 3.57 -5.52
N GLN A 100 9.55 4.80 -5.50
CA GLN A 100 10.85 5.13 -6.08
C GLN A 100 11.97 4.36 -5.36
N ILE A 101 12.01 4.40 -4.03
CA ILE A 101 13.02 3.67 -3.23
C ILE A 101 12.97 2.16 -3.51
N LEU A 102 11.76 1.59 -3.59
CA LEU A 102 11.58 0.18 -3.90
C LEU A 102 12.10 -0.17 -5.30
N LYS A 103 11.75 0.62 -6.32
CA LYS A 103 12.22 0.38 -7.70
C LYS A 103 13.72 0.58 -7.86
N GLU A 104 14.32 1.55 -7.17
CA GLU A 104 15.77 1.77 -7.20
C GLU A 104 16.54 0.59 -6.60
N ARG A 105 16.05 0.02 -5.49
CA ARG A 105 16.72 -1.08 -4.80
C ARG A 105 16.39 -2.45 -5.37
N HIS A 106 15.17 -2.61 -5.89
CA HIS A 106 14.63 -3.85 -6.41
C HIS A 106 13.94 -3.61 -7.76
N PRO A 107 14.70 -3.39 -8.85
CA PRO A 107 14.15 -3.01 -10.16
C PRO A 107 13.22 -4.03 -10.82
N HIS A 108 13.18 -5.25 -10.28
CA HIS A 108 12.30 -6.32 -10.75
C HIS A 108 10.89 -6.25 -10.15
N LEU A 109 10.65 -5.38 -9.17
CA LEU A 109 9.34 -5.20 -8.56
C LEU A 109 8.45 -4.30 -9.42
N GLU A 110 7.24 -4.77 -9.66
CA GLU A 110 6.13 -3.93 -10.09
C GLU A 110 5.51 -3.27 -8.86
N VAL A 111 5.40 -1.95 -8.84
CA VAL A 111 4.82 -1.21 -7.70
C VAL A 111 3.55 -0.53 -8.17
N HIS A 112 2.42 -0.92 -7.56
CA HIS A 112 1.09 -0.40 -7.82
C HIS A 112 0.69 0.55 -6.69
N LEU A 113 0.15 1.71 -7.07
CA LEU A 113 -0.34 2.71 -6.15
C LEU A 113 -1.86 2.75 -6.25
N ALA A 114 -2.56 2.66 -5.12
CA ALA A 114 -4.01 2.76 -5.10
C ALA A 114 -4.51 3.58 -3.90
N PHE A 115 -5.68 4.19 -4.06
CA PHE A 115 -6.33 4.98 -3.03
C PHE A 115 -7.77 4.53 -2.85
N LEU A 116 -8.13 4.27 -1.60
CA LEU A 116 -9.48 3.86 -1.20
C LEU A 116 -10.26 5.05 -0.64
N TYR A 117 -11.40 5.33 -1.25
CA TYR A 117 -12.44 6.19 -0.69
C TYR A 117 -13.24 5.40 0.36
N LEU A 118 -13.69 6.06 1.43
CA LEU A 118 -14.43 5.39 2.52
C LEU A 118 -15.86 4.98 2.12
N ASP A 119 -16.33 5.42 0.95
CA ASP A 119 -17.54 4.88 0.30
C ASP A 119 -17.32 3.51 -0.36
N GLY A 120 -16.08 3.01 -0.35
CA GLY A 120 -15.68 1.72 -0.91
C GLY A 120 -15.11 1.78 -2.32
N ASN A 121 -15.10 2.95 -2.97
CA ASN A 121 -14.50 3.11 -4.29
C ASN A 121 -12.97 3.06 -4.22
N MET A 122 -12.34 2.26 -5.08
CA MET A 122 -10.89 2.15 -5.20
C MET A 122 -10.43 2.74 -6.52
N VAL A 123 -9.39 3.58 -6.48
CA VAL A 123 -8.75 4.12 -7.68
C VAL A 123 -7.28 3.71 -7.75
N GLU A 124 -6.85 3.22 -8.90
CA GLU A 124 -5.43 3.02 -9.19
C GLU A 124 -4.82 4.34 -9.67
N LEU A 125 -3.58 4.59 -9.25
CA LEU A 125 -2.83 5.81 -9.54
C LEU A 125 -1.67 5.48 -10.49
N PHE A 126 -1.32 6.45 -11.35
CA PHE A 126 -0.28 6.33 -12.38
C PHE A 126 0.99 7.09 -12.01
#